data_AF-A0A646IKA6-F1
#
_entry.id   AF-A0A646IKA6-F1
#
_cell.length_a   1.000
_cell.length_b   1.000
_cell.length_c   1.000
_cell.angle_alpha   90.00
_cell.angle_beta   90.00
_cell.angle_gamma   90.00
#
_symmetry.space_group_name_H-M   'P 1'
#
loop_
_entity.id
_entity.type
_entity.pdbx_description
1 polymer ?
#
loop_
_entity_poly.entity_id
_entity_poly.type
_entity_poly.pdbx_seq_one_letter_code
_entity_poly.pdbx_strand_id
1 'polypeptide(L)'
;TAIEQAAGIGMDTFLSINFMPNAVYQPAACIRTTFEAAEKFGFPINRIIFETIEGEDIINRPHLLEIFLAYQSFGFQTAIDDFGAGHSGLTLLADFQPDLIKLDMALIRGIDSDLVRQRIVCGVLSICNDLG
;
A
#
# COMPACT_ATOMS: atom_id res chain seq x y z
N THR A 1 9.07 1.33 17.62
CA THR A 1 8.30 1.55 16.35
C THR A 1 7.99 0.21 15.71
N ALA A 2 7.16 0.15 14.65
CA ALA A 2 6.91 -1.12 13.93
C ALA A 2 8.21 -1.77 13.43
N ILE A 3 9.14 -0.97 12.91
CA ILE A 3 10.46 -1.39 12.43
C ILE A 3 11.31 -1.99 13.56
N GLU A 4 11.36 -1.32 14.71
CA GLU A 4 12.08 -1.81 15.90
C GLU A 4 11.55 -3.16 16.38
N GLN A 5 10.23 -3.32 16.42
CA GLN A 5 9.60 -4.59 16.83
C GLN A 5 9.90 -5.70 15.83
N ALA A 6 9.77 -5.41 14.52
CA ALA A 6 10.10 -6.36 13.45
C ALA A 6 11.57 -6.80 13.51
N ALA A 7 12.50 -5.85 13.69
CA ALA A 7 13.92 -6.16 13.86
C ALA A 7 14.18 -6.97 15.14
N GLY A 8 13.52 -6.62 16.25
CA GLY A 8 13.67 -7.28 17.55
C GLY A 8 13.23 -8.75 17.56
N ILE A 9 12.26 -9.13 16.71
CA ILE A 9 11.86 -10.53 16.52
C ILE A 9 12.68 -11.25 15.42
N GLY A 10 13.66 -10.59 14.81
CA GLY A 10 14.48 -11.15 13.73
C GLY A 10 13.69 -11.38 12.43
N MET A 11 12.68 -10.54 12.15
CA MET A 11 11.82 -10.70 10.98
C MET A 11 12.61 -10.58 9.68
N ASP A 12 12.47 -11.56 8.79
CA ASP A 12 13.12 -11.62 7.48
C ASP A 12 12.14 -11.51 6.29
N THR A 13 10.87 -11.23 6.58
CA THR A 13 9.79 -11.01 5.62
C THR A 13 9.51 -9.51 5.39
N PHE A 14 8.52 -9.21 4.56
CA PHE A 14 8.01 -7.85 4.38
C PHE A 14 7.32 -7.32 5.63
N LEU A 15 7.51 -6.03 5.92
CA LEU A 15 6.81 -5.25 6.94
C LEU A 15 5.84 -4.29 6.25
N SER A 16 4.55 -4.53 6.41
CA SER A 16 3.50 -3.69 5.85
C SER A 16 3.03 -2.66 6.88
N ILE A 17 3.01 -1.37 6.49
CA ILE A 17 2.71 -0.25 7.37
C ILE A 17 1.63 0.62 6.73
N ASN A 18 0.49 0.74 7.42
CA ASN A 18 -0.57 1.68 7.03
C ASN A 18 -0.07 3.13 7.07
N PHE A 19 -0.16 3.79 5.92
CA PHE A 19 0.07 5.22 5.76
C PHE A 19 -1.27 5.95 5.92
N MET A 20 -1.35 6.81 6.94
CA MET A 20 -2.51 7.67 7.19
C MET A 20 -2.23 9.07 6.65
N PRO A 21 -2.77 9.46 5.48
CA PRO A 21 -2.47 10.75 4.85
C PRO A 21 -2.85 11.93 5.74
N ASN A 22 -3.95 11.80 6.47
CA ASN A 22 -4.46 12.82 7.37
C ASN A 22 -3.64 12.97 8.67
N ALA A 23 -2.84 11.97 9.04
CA ALA A 23 -1.97 12.01 10.21
C ALA A 23 -0.56 12.54 9.89
N VAL A 24 -0.19 12.58 8.60
CA VAL A 24 1.14 12.99 8.14
C VAL A 24 1.07 14.39 7.52
N TYR A 25 1.19 15.41 8.37
CA TYR A 25 1.24 16.82 7.95
C TYR A 25 2.49 17.16 7.11
N GLN A 26 3.55 16.35 7.19
CA GLN A 26 4.81 16.54 6.47
C GLN A 26 5.38 15.18 6.02
N PRO A 27 5.18 14.79 4.75
CA PRO A 27 5.64 13.49 4.24
C PRO A 27 7.15 13.29 4.33
N ALA A 28 7.92 14.37 4.14
CA ALA A 28 9.37 14.37 4.30
C ALA A 28 9.82 14.05 5.73
N ALA A 29 9.02 14.39 6.74
CA ALA A 29 9.32 14.03 8.12
C ALA A 29 9.05 12.54 8.38
N CYS A 30 7.92 12.01 7.87
CA CYS A 30 7.55 10.60 8.00
C CYS A 30 8.56 9.67 7.30
N ILE A 31 9.02 10.04 6.10
CA ILE A 31 9.99 9.22 5.40
C ILE A 31 11.35 9.24 6.11
N ARG A 32 11.78 10.41 6.61
CA ARG A 32 13.04 10.54 7.34
C ARG A 32 13.04 9.69 8.59
N THR A 33 11.98 9.73 9.40
CA THR A 33 11.90 8.94 10.63
C THR A 33 11.84 7.43 10.34
N THR A 34 11.22 7.03 9.22
CA THR A 34 11.21 5.63 8.76
C THR A 34 12.62 5.20 8.36
N PHE A 35 13.34 6.02 7.59
CA PHE A 35 14.72 5.76 7.21
C PHE A 35 15.65 5.65 8.42
N GLU A 36 15.59 6.61 9.34
CA GLU A 36 16.39 6.62 10.56
C GLU A 36 16.13 5.36 11.41
N ALA A 37 14.87 4.92 11.49
CA ALA A 37 14.52 3.68 12.19
C ALA A 37 15.05 2.44 11.45
N ALA A 38 14.89 2.36 10.14
CA ALA A 38 15.39 1.25 9.33
C ALA A 38 16.91 1.11 9.44
N GLU A 39 17.65 2.22 9.35
CA GLU A 39 19.11 2.26 9.51
C GLU A 39 19.52 1.86 10.93
N LYS A 40 18.91 2.47 11.96
CA LYS A 40 19.23 2.21 13.37
C LYS A 40 19.07 0.74 13.75
N PHE A 41 18.05 0.08 13.23
CA PHE A 41 17.72 -1.31 13.56
C PHE A 41 18.17 -2.31 12.49
N GLY A 42 18.87 -1.87 11.44
CA GLY A 42 19.36 -2.72 10.36
C GLY A 42 18.25 -3.41 9.56
N PHE A 43 17.06 -2.81 9.47
CA PHE A 43 15.92 -3.39 8.76
C PHE A 43 15.98 -2.99 7.27
N PRO A 44 15.90 -3.93 6.32
CA PRO A 44 16.00 -3.61 4.89
C PRO A 44 14.84 -2.73 4.41
N ILE A 45 15.15 -1.56 3.84
CA ILE A 45 14.13 -0.61 3.34
C ILE A 45 13.27 -1.21 2.21
N ASN A 46 13.85 -2.06 1.39
CA ASN A 46 13.17 -2.78 0.31
C ASN A 46 12.22 -3.88 0.81
N ARG A 47 12.14 -4.09 2.12
CA ARG A 47 11.15 -4.96 2.77
C ARG A 47 10.06 -4.19 3.49
N ILE A 48 10.06 -2.86 3.43
CA ILE A 48 9.01 -2.05 4.03
C ILE A 48 8.01 -1.67 2.94
N ILE A 49 6.74 -2.03 3.16
CA ILE A 49 5.60 -1.71 2.29
C ILE A 49 4.79 -0.62 2.98
N PHE A 50 4.54 0.49 2.28
CA PHE A 50 3.59 1.51 2.70
C PHE A 50 2.24 1.33 2.02
N GLU A 51 1.17 1.33 2.80
CA GLU A 51 -0.18 1.02 2.33
C GLU A 51 -1.08 2.24 2.44
N THR A 52 -1.86 2.54 1.41
CA THR A 52 -2.92 3.56 1.49
C THR A 52 -4.28 2.97 1.14
N ILE A 53 -5.31 3.39 1.86
CA ILE A 53 -6.68 2.94 1.63
C ILE A 53 -7.35 3.73 0.50
N GLU A 54 -8.29 3.09 -0.17
CA GLU A 54 -9.06 3.65 -1.29
C GLU A 54 -9.91 4.89 -0.93
N GLY A 55 -10.41 4.95 0.32
CA GLY A 55 -11.63 5.69 0.65
C GLY A 55 -11.55 6.74 1.77
N GLU A 56 -10.38 7.04 2.33
CA GLU A 56 -10.29 8.25 3.15
C GLU A 56 -10.63 9.46 2.26
N ASP A 57 -11.22 10.52 2.79
CA ASP A 57 -11.33 11.79 2.07
C ASP A 57 -9.91 12.24 1.75
N ILE A 58 -9.38 11.78 0.61
CA ILE A 58 -8.08 12.19 0.11
C ILE A 58 -8.32 13.60 -0.41
N ILE A 59 -8.39 14.55 0.53
CA ILE A 59 -8.60 15.98 0.32
C ILE A 59 -7.60 16.51 -0.71
N ASN A 60 -6.47 15.81 -0.91
CA ASN A 60 -5.50 16.10 -1.94
C ASN A 60 -4.90 14.82 -2.56
N ARG A 61 -5.61 14.20 -3.52
CA ARG A 61 -5.12 13.03 -4.28
C ARG A 61 -3.77 13.28 -4.96
N PRO A 62 -3.53 14.42 -5.63
CA PRO A 62 -2.20 14.76 -6.16
C PRO A 62 -1.09 14.67 -5.11
N HIS A 63 -1.35 15.19 -3.90
CA HIS A 63 -0.36 15.11 -2.83
C HIS A 63 -0.08 13.67 -2.38
N LEU A 64 -1.11 12.82 -2.26
CA LEU A 64 -0.90 11.41 -1.94
C LEU A 64 -0.02 10.72 -2.99
N LEU A 65 -0.27 10.99 -4.26
CA LEU A 65 0.51 10.42 -5.37
C LEU A 65 1.98 10.88 -5.30
N GLU A 66 2.24 12.16 -5.03
CA GLU A 66 3.60 12.68 -4.84
C GLU A 66 4.35 11.93 -3.73
N ILE A 67 3.67 11.61 -2.64
CA ILE A 67 4.26 10.87 -1.50
C ILE A 67 4.63 9.44 -1.90
N PHE A 68 3.69 8.74 -2.54
CA PHE A 68 3.89 7.34 -2.90
C PHE A 68 4.94 7.18 -4.01
N LEU A 69 4.98 8.10 -4.98
CA LEU A 69 6.06 8.17 -5.96
C LEU A 69 7.42 8.46 -5.31
N ALA A 70 7.45 9.34 -4.29
CA ALA A 70 8.67 9.54 -3.52
C ALA A 70 9.09 8.23 -2.82
N TYR A 71 8.16 7.54 -2.16
CA TYR A 71 8.46 6.28 -1.44
C TYR A 71 9.05 5.21 -2.36
N GLN A 72 8.47 5.02 -3.54
CA GLN A 72 9.05 4.14 -4.57
C GLN A 72 10.46 4.58 -4.97
N SER A 73 10.69 5.88 -5.21
CA SER A 73 12.02 6.40 -5.58
C SER A 73 13.10 6.15 -4.51
N PHE A 74 12.68 5.99 -3.26
CA PHE A 74 13.53 5.69 -2.11
C PHE A 74 13.75 4.18 -1.87
N GLY A 75 13.11 3.33 -2.67
CA GLY A 75 13.23 1.87 -2.61
C GLY A 75 12.28 1.20 -1.63
N PHE A 76 11.29 1.92 -1.09
CA PHE A 76 10.17 1.30 -0.38
C PHE A 76 9.21 0.67 -1.38
N GLN A 77 8.52 -0.38 -0.93
CA GLN A 77 7.37 -0.90 -1.65
C GLN A 77 6.11 -0.12 -1.27
N THR A 78 5.13 -0.15 -2.16
CA THR A 78 3.87 0.56 -2.02
C THR A 78 2.70 -0.38 -2.29
N ALA A 79 1.59 -0.17 -1.58
CA ALA A 79 0.38 -0.92 -1.79
C ALA A 79 -0.87 -0.04 -1.72
N ILE A 80 -1.88 -0.42 -2.50
CA ILE A 80 -3.26 0.03 -2.30
C ILE A 80 -3.98 -1.03 -1.45
N ASP A 81 -4.49 -0.62 -0.29
CA ASP A 81 -5.28 -1.45 0.61
C ASP A 81 -6.78 -1.28 0.41
N ASP A 82 -7.56 -2.30 0.79
CA ASP A 82 -9.02 -2.37 0.65
C ASP A 82 -9.53 -2.09 -0.78
N PHE A 83 -8.80 -2.56 -1.80
CA PHE A 83 -9.16 -2.35 -3.19
C PHE A 83 -10.52 -3.00 -3.52
N GLY A 84 -11.49 -2.17 -3.90
CA GLY A 84 -12.85 -2.57 -4.25
C GLY A 84 -13.85 -2.46 -3.09
N ALA A 85 -13.44 -1.98 -1.90
CA ALA A 85 -14.35 -1.65 -0.81
C ALA A 85 -15.10 -0.32 -1.06
N GLY A 86 -14.51 0.57 -1.86
CA GLY A 86 -14.97 1.94 -2.06
C GLY A 86 -15.40 2.28 -3.49
N HIS A 87 -15.31 3.56 -3.84
CA HIS A 87 -15.76 4.12 -5.12
C HIS A 87 -14.63 4.59 -6.05
N SER A 88 -13.35 4.39 -5.69
CA SER A 88 -12.20 5.04 -6.34
C SER A 88 -11.02 4.13 -6.69
N GLY A 89 -11.07 2.81 -6.46
CA GLY A 89 -9.92 1.92 -6.59
C GLY A 89 -9.33 1.91 -8.00
N LEU A 90 -10.17 1.79 -9.02
CA LEU A 90 -9.74 1.84 -10.42
C LEU A 90 -9.22 3.22 -10.84
N THR A 91 -9.79 4.31 -10.30
CA THR A 91 -9.31 5.66 -10.58
C THR A 91 -7.94 5.89 -9.93
N LEU A 92 -7.76 5.46 -8.68
CA LEU A 92 -6.48 5.52 -8.00
C LEU A 92 -5.42 4.68 -8.75
N LEU A 93 -5.78 3.49 -9.22
CA LEU A 93 -4.91 2.63 -10.01
C LEU A 93 -4.55 3.23 -11.37
N ALA A 94 -5.44 4.05 -11.97
CA ALA A 94 -5.12 4.76 -13.21
C ALA A 94 -4.10 5.88 -12.98
N ASP A 95 -4.16 6.54 -11.82
CA ASP A 95 -3.26 7.64 -11.47
C ASP A 95 -1.91 7.15 -10.88
N PHE A 96 -1.89 5.96 -10.26
CA PHE A 96 -0.72 5.39 -9.60
C PHE A 96 -0.73 3.86 -9.61
N GLN A 97 0.41 3.28 -10.01
CA GLN A 97 0.64 1.84 -10.04
C GLN A 97 1.51 1.42 -8.85
N PRO A 98 0.91 0.89 -7.76
CA PRO A 98 1.67 0.38 -6.61
C PRO A 98 2.39 -0.93 -6.97
N ASP A 99 3.33 -1.34 -6.10
CA ASP A 99 3.95 -2.67 -6.19
C ASP A 99 2.97 -3.80 -5.83
N LEU A 100 1.96 -3.51 -5.00
CA LEU A 100 0.94 -4.46 -4.58
C LEU A 100 -0.47 -3.85 -4.58
N ILE A 101 -1.47 -4.69 -4.87
CA ILE A 101 -2.88 -4.38 -4.61
C ILE A 101 -3.43 -5.43 -3.65
N LYS A 102 -4.04 -4.98 -2.56
CA LYS A 102 -4.72 -5.84 -1.59
C LYS A 102 -6.23 -5.74 -1.82
N LEU A 103 -6.83 -6.85 -2.24
CA LEU A 103 -8.27 -6.93 -2.49
C LEU A 103 -9.04 -6.89 -1.18
N ASP A 104 -10.10 -6.07 -1.15
CA ASP A 104 -10.99 -6.01 0.00
C ASP A 104 -11.64 -7.37 0.30
N MET A 105 -11.84 -7.64 1.59
CA MET A 105 -12.40 -8.90 2.05
C MET A 105 -13.82 -9.15 1.54
N ALA A 106 -14.62 -8.12 1.21
CA ALA A 106 -15.96 -8.29 0.64
C ALA A 106 -15.93 -8.86 -0.79
N LEU A 107 -14.82 -8.69 -1.52
CA LEU A 107 -14.60 -9.32 -2.82
C LEU A 107 -14.17 -10.79 -2.69
N ILE A 108 -13.49 -11.16 -1.60
CA ILE A 108 -12.94 -12.51 -1.40
C ILE A 108 -13.90 -13.42 -0.62
N ARG A 109 -14.70 -12.88 0.30
CA ARG A 109 -15.55 -13.69 1.18
C ARG A 109 -16.62 -14.45 0.39
N GLY A 110 -16.57 -15.78 0.48
CA GLY A 110 -17.49 -16.69 -0.23
C GLY A 110 -17.26 -16.75 -1.74
N ILE A 111 -16.09 -16.32 -2.23
CA ILE A 111 -15.77 -16.29 -3.67
C ILE A 111 -15.80 -17.68 -4.32
N ASP A 112 -15.61 -18.76 -3.57
CA ASP A 112 -15.64 -20.14 -4.07
C ASP A 112 -16.98 -20.53 -4.71
N SER A 113 -18.08 -19.90 -4.27
CA SER A 113 -19.44 -20.16 -4.77
C SER A 113 -20.09 -18.97 -5.50
N ASP A 114 -19.42 -17.81 -5.54
CA ASP A 114 -19.95 -16.59 -6.14
C ASP A 114 -19.28 -16.30 -7.50
N LEU A 115 -19.97 -16.68 -8.58
CA LEU A 115 -19.49 -16.45 -9.94
C LEU A 115 -19.27 -14.97 -10.27
N VAL A 116 -20.03 -14.05 -9.67
CA VAL A 116 -19.88 -12.61 -9.95
C VAL A 116 -18.58 -12.12 -9.32
N ARG A 117 -18.32 -12.44 -8.05
CA ARG A 117 -17.06 -12.10 -7.38
C ARG A 117 -15.85 -12.72 -8.09
N GLN A 118 -15.95 -13.98 -8.53
CA GLN A 118 -14.88 -14.62 -9.33
C GLN A 118 -14.57 -13.82 -10.60
N ARG A 119 -15.59 -13.38 -11.35
CA ARG A 119 -15.37 -12.60 -12.57
C ARG A 119 -14.78 -11.22 -12.30
N ILE A 120 -15.21 -10.55 -11.23
CA ILE A 120 -14.64 -9.27 -10.81
C ILE A 120 -13.16 -9.45 -10.47
N VAL A 121 -12.81 -10.40 -9.60
CA VAL A 121 -11.43 -10.65 -9.20
C VAL A 121 -10.56 -11.07 -10.39
N CYS A 122 -11.05 -11.93 -11.28
CA CYS A 122 -10.35 -12.26 -12.52
C CYS A 122 -10.09 -11.02 -13.40
N GLY A 123 -11.04 -10.09 -13.48
CA GLY A 123 -10.86 -8.83 -14.19
C GLY A 123 -9.77 -7.96 -13.55
N VAL A 124 -9.79 -7.82 -12.22
CA VAL A 124 -8.75 -7.08 -11.49
C VAL A 124 -7.37 -7.72 -11.68
N LEU A 125 -7.27 -9.05 -11.59
CA LEU A 125 -6.02 -9.78 -11.84
C LEU A 125 -5.49 -9.54 -13.26
N SER A 126 -6.37 -9.52 -14.27
CA SER A 126 -5.97 -9.19 -15.65
C SER A 126 -5.39 -7.77 -15.73
N ILE A 127 -6.07 -6.79 -15.13
CA ILE A 127 -5.60 -5.40 -15.10
C ILE A 127 -4.23 -5.30 -14.42
N CYS A 128 -4.03 -5.98 -13.28
CA CYS A 128 -2.74 -5.97 -12.58
C CYS A 128 -1.64 -6.55 -13.47
N ASN A 129 -1.87 -7.71 -14.09
CA ASN A 129 -0.89 -8.33 -14.98
C ASN A 129 -0.52 -7.46 -16.19
N ASP A 130 -1.48 -6.67 -16.70
CA ASP A 130 -1.26 -5.76 -17.83
C ASP A 130 -0.48 -4.50 -17.42
N LEU A 131 -0.57 -4.08 -16.16
CA LEU A 131 0.10 -2.88 -15.62
C LEU A 131 1.51 -3.15 -15.07
N GLY A 132 1.83 -4.41 -14.75
CA GLY A 132 3.12 -4.84 -14.18
C GLY A 132 3.10 -4.99 -12.67
#